data_AF-A0A7W1F790-F1
#
_entry.id   AF-A0A7W1F790-F1
#
_cell.length_a   1.000
_cell.length_b   1.000
_cell.length_c   1.000
_cell.angle_alpha   90.00
_cell.angle_beta   90.00
_cell.angle_gamma   90.00
#
_symmetry.space_group_name_H-M   'P 1'
#
loop_
_entity.id
_entity.type
_entity.pdbx_description
1 polymer ?
#
loop_
_entity_poly.entity_id
_entity_poly.type
_entity_poly.pdbx_seq_one_letter_code
_entity_poly.pdbx_strand_id
1 'polypeptide(L)'
;PVTGSYGATVGLIALGAIGRRVADLLRPFDVRVIAHDPHASAPAGVEMVGLDELFRRSDVVSLHAPDIPATEGMIGAAQLRLLRAHATFINTARGRIVRQDELIAVLRERPDLQAVLDVTWPEPPPSDSALHDLPNLLLTPHLAGSQGNEVLRLADWMIEECARFLRGEPLEHAVSAGMLEQMA
;
A
#
# COMPACT_ATOMS: atom_id res chain seq x y z
N PRO A 1 22.47 11.21 -7.96
CA PRO A 1 22.68 10.74 -6.57
C PRO A 1 21.38 10.14 -6.04
N VAL A 2 21.42 8.96 -5.43
CA VAL A 2 20.24 8.35 -4.78
C VAL A 2 19.92 9.15 -3.52
N THR A 3 18.66 9.55 -3.34
CA THR A 3 18.20 10.35 -2.19
C THR A 3 18.25 9.51 -0.93
N GLY A 4 18.97 9.97 0.10
CA GLY A 4 18.89 9.39 1.46
C GLY A 4 17.58 9.78 2.15
N SER A 5 17.32 9.25 3.35
CA SER A 5 16.06 9.51 4.06
C SER A 5 15.91 10.96 4.56
N TYR A 6 17.01 11.67 4.81
CA TYR A 6 16.96 13.04 5.34
C TYR A 6 16.28 14.00 4.36
N GLY A 7 15.13 14.56 4.77
CA GLY A 7 14.32 15.47 3.98
C GLY A 7 13.49 14.82 2.86
N ALA A 8 13.50 13.49 2.75
CA ALA A 8 12.74 12.77 1.72
C ALA A 8 11.23 12.90 1.94
N THR A 9 10.46 12.82 0.86
CA THR A 9 8.99 12.86 0.89
C THR A 9 8.40 11.46 0.75
N VAL A 10 7.59 11.05 1.72
CA VAL A 10 6.83 9.80 1.71
C VAL A 10 5.35 10.11 1.42
N GLY A 11 4.86 9.59 0.31
CA GLY A 11 3.46 9.68 -0.12
C GLY A 11 2.66 8.44 0.30
N LEU A 12 1.61 8.63 1.07
CA LEU A 12 0.70 7.56 1.50
C LEU A 12 -0.62 7.61 0.72
N ILE A 13 -0.99 6.52 0.06
CA ILE A 13 -2.28 6.41 -0.62
C ILE A 13 -3.25 5.63 0.28
N ALA A 14 -4.36 6.28 0.63
CA ALA A 14 -5.32 5.91 1.66
C ALA A 14 -4.78 5.97 3.10
N LEU A 15 -5.57 6.61 3.97
CA LEU A 15 -5.32 6.81 5.40
C LEU A 15 -6.36 6.05 6.23
N GLY A 16 -6.53 4.76 5.90
CA GLY A 16 -7.19 3.77 6.76
C GLY A 16 -6.33 3.41 7.98
N ALA A 17 -6.62 2.26 8.60
CA ALA A 17 -5.89 1.79 9.78
C ALA A 17 -4.37 1.68 9.53
N ILE A 18 -3.98 1.06 8.41
CA ILE A 18 -2.56 0.85 8.06
C ILE A 18 -1.88 2.15 7.64
N GLY A 19 -2.48 2.93 6.74
CA GLY A 19 -1.89 4.20 6.28
C GLY A 19 -1.64 5.18 7.43
N ARG A 20 -2.58 5.29 8.38
CA ARG A 20 -2.39 6.10 9.60
C ARG A 20 -1.28 5.56 10.48
N ARG A 21 -1.23 4.24 10.66
CA ARG A 21 -0.16 3.60 11.45
C ARG A 21 1.21 3.85 10.83
N VAL A 22 1.34 3.82 9.50
CA VAL A 22 2.56 4.15 8.79
C VAL A 22 2.92 5.63 8.98
N ALA A 23 1.95 6.55 8.88
CA ALA A 23 2.19 7.98 9.16
C ALA A 23 2.72 8.22 10.57
N ASP A 24 2.16 7.54 11.58
CA ASP A 24 2.66 7.58 12.96
C ASP A 24 4.07 6.97 13.08
N LEU A 25 4.28 5.85 12.38
CA LEU A 25 5.54 5.16 12.05
C LEU A 25 6.70 6.11 11.73
N LEU A 26 6.39 7.06 10.85
CA LEU A 26 7.36 7.92 10.21
C LEU A 26 7.71 9.17 11.01
N ARG A 27 6.94 9.51 12.05
CA ARG A 27 7.15 10.73 12.87
C ARG A 27 8.56 10.89 13.46
N PRO A 28 9.27 9.83 13.90
CA PRO A 28 10.61 9.98 14.46
C PRO A 28 11.69 10.31 13.43
N PHE A 29 11.39 10.21 12.13
CA PHE A 29 12.34 10.42 11.05
C PHE A 29 12.21 11.84 10.47
N ASP A 30 13.31 12.39 9.96
CA ASP A 30 13.34 13.69 9.28
C ASP A 30 12.77 13.62 7.84
N VAL A 31 11.58 13.04 7.68
CA VAL A 31 10.87 12.91 6.40
C VAL A 31 9.64 13.84 6.36
N ARG A 32 9.20 14.18 5.16
CA ARG A 32 7.93 14.87 4.92
C ARG A 32 6.88 13.82 4.55
N VAL A 33 5.74 13.82 5.23
CA VAL A 33 4.65 12.91 4.91
C VAL A 33 3.54 13.67 4.18
N ILE A 34 3.22 13.20 2.98
CA ILE A 34 2.05 13.66 2.22
C ILE A 34 1.09 12.49 2.01
N ALA A 35 -0.19 12.75 1.85
CA ALA A 35 -1.17 11.69 1.68
C ALA A 35 -2.28 12.06 0.70
N HIS A 36 -2.81 11.03 0.04
CA HIS A 36 -4.01 11.11 -0.77
C HIS A 36 -5.05 10.15 -0.24
N ASP A 37 -6.17 10.69 0.26
CA ASP A 37 -7.35 9.93 0.65
C ASP A 37 -8.57 10.86 0.53
N PRO A 38 -9.53 10.56 -0.37
CA PRO A 38 -10.71 11.41 -0.58
C PRO A 38 -11.71 11.38 0.58
N HIS A 39 -11.57 10.45 1.53
CA HIS A 39 -12.49 10.23 2.64
C HIS A 39 -11.90 10.57 4.02
N ALA A 40 -10.59 10.81 4.11
CA ALA A 40 -9.92 11.09 5.38
C ALA A 40 -9.60 12.57 5.60
N SER A 41 -9.67 12.98 6.86
CA SER A 41 -9.04 14.22 7.34
C SER A 41 -7.54 14.03 7.56
N ALA A 42 -6.80 15.11 7.37
CA ALA A 42 -5.34 15.17 7.56
C ALA A 42 -4.93 14.83 9.00
N PRO A 43 -4.10 13.80 9.23
CA PRO A 43 -3.43 13.60 10.51
C PRO A 43 -2.45 14.75 10.82
N ALA A 44 -2.12 14.94 12.10
CA ALA A 44 -1.11 15.91 12.49
C ALA A 44 0.25 15.60 11.83
N GLY A 45 0.83 16.61 11.17
CA GLY A 45 2.11 16.48 10.47
C GLY A 45 2.03 15.85 9.07
N VAL A 46 0.82 15.60 8.55
CA VAL A 46 0.61 15.05 7.21
C VAL A 46 -0.10 16.07 6.33
N GLU A 47 0.45 16.35 5.16
CA GLU A 47 -0.15 17.23 4.16
C GLU A 47 -1.04 16.41 3.20
N MET A 48 -2.30 16.83 3.01
CA MET A 48 -3.21 16.18 2.05
C MET A 48 -3.04 16.78 0.66
N VAL A 49 -2.89 15.93 -0.36
CA VAL A 49 -2.66 16.33 -1.76
C VAL A 49 -3.49 15.48 -2.73
N GLY A 50 -3.58 15.92 -3.99
CA GLY A 50 -4.17 15.11 -5.07
C GLY A 50 -3.28 13.92 -5.43
N LEU A 51 -3.87 12.86 -6.01
CA LEU A 51 -3.15 11.62 -6.36
C LEU A 51 -1.93 11.89 -7.25
N ASP A 52 -2.11 12.57 -8.37
CA ASP A 52 -1.00 12.87 -9.30
C ASP A 52 0.07 13.77 -8.67
N GLU A 53 -0.34 14.68 -7.77
CA GLU A 53 0.59 15.52 -7.03
C GLU A 53 1.42 14.71 -6.03
N LEU A 54 0.81 13.71 -5.37
CA LEU A 54 1.50 12.77 -4.52
C LEU A 54 2.62 12.06 -5.28
N PHE A 55 2.33 11.51 -6.47
CA PHE A 55 3.34 10.84 -7.28
C PHE A 55 4.47 11.78 -7.73
N ARG A 56 4.15 13.04 -8.09
CA ARG A 56 5.16 14.03 -8.50
C ARG A 56 6.11 14.45 -7.38
N ARG A 57 5.63 14.50 -6.13
CA ARG A 57 6.38 15.04 -4.99
C ARG A 57 7.14 13.98 -4.21
N SER A 58 6.66 12.74 -4.23
CA SER A 58 7.17 11.67 -3.39
C SER A 58 8.48 11.07 -3.90
N ASP A 59 9.39 10.81 -2.96
CA ASP A 59 10.56 9.96 -3.16
C ASP A 59 10.20 8.49 -2.87
N VAL A 60 9.20 8.24 -2.00
CA VAL A 60 8.60 6.92 -1.76
C VAL A 60 7.09 7.03 -1.79
N VAL A 61 6.41 6.18 -2.55
CA VAL A 61 4.95 6.05 -2.56
C VAL A 61 4.56 4.71 -1.96
N SER A 62 3.69 4.72 -0.95
CA SER A 62 3.20 3.52 -0.27
C SER A 62 1.68 3.42 -0.37
N LEU A 63 1.20 2.32 -0.96
CA LEU A 63 -0.21 2.07 -1.25
C LEU A 63 -0.87 1.26 -0.13
N HIS A 64 -1.96 1.79 0.41
CA HIS A 64 -2.76 1.20 1.51
C HIS A 64 -4.26 1.20 1.22
N ALA A 65 -4.65 1.39 -0.04
CA ALA A 65 -6.05 1.51 -0.44
C ALA A 65 -6.76 0.14 -0.44
N PRO A 66 -8.08 0.10 -0.25
CA PRO A 66 -8.87 -1.13 -0.35
C PRO A 66 -8.97 -1.64 -1.78
N ASP A 67 -9.37 -2.90 -1.97
CA ASP A 67 -9.77 -3.45 -3.28
C ASP A 67 -11.29 -3.37 -3.43
N ILE A 68 -11.73 -2.27 -4.04
CA ILE A 68 -13.13 -1.94 -4.32
C ILE A 68 -13.24 -1.42 -5.77
N PRO A 69 -14.43 -1.36 -6.37
CA PRO A 69 -14.58 -0.89 -7.76
C PRO A 69 -13.97 0.49 -8.03
N ALA A 70 -13.93 1.37 -7.03
CA ALA A 70 -13.36 2.71 -7.17
C ALA A 70 -11.82 2.73 -7.22
N THR A 71 -11.14 1.69 -6.71
CA THR A 71 -9.67 1.62 -6.64
C THR A 71 -9.08 0.63 -7.65
N GLU A 72 -9.90 -0.19 -8.30
CA GLU A 72 -9.46 -1.15 -9.31
C GLU A 72 -8.72 -0.44 -10.46
N GLY A 73 -7.48 -0.85 -10.70
CA GLY A 73 -6.62 -0.26 -11.73
C GLY A 73 -6.42 1.25 -11.60
N MET A 74 -6.57 1.81 -10.40
CA MET A 74 -6.37 3.23 -10.10
C MET A 74 -4.92 3.67 -10.38
N ILE A 75 -3.96 2.78 -10.14
CA ILE A 75 -2.54 3.06 -10.38
C ILE A 75 -2.12 2.44 -11.71
N GLY A 76 -1.87 3.29 -12.71
CA GLY A 76 -1.34 2.90 -14.02
C GLY A 76 -0.06 3.64 -14.39
N ALA A 77 0.34 3.51 -15.65
CA ALA A 77 1.53 4.15 -16.19
C ALA A 77 1.47 5.68 -16.09
N ALA A 78 0.28 6.28 -16.13
CA ALA A 78 0.11 7.72 -15.95
C ALA A 78 0.67 8.20 -14.60
N GLN A 79 0.29 7.56 -13.50
CA GLN A 79 0.79 7.87 -12.16
C GLN A 79 2.26 7.47 -12.01
N LEU A 80 2.62 6.26 -12.44
CA LEU A 80 3.97 5.73 -12.25
C LEU A 80 5.04 6.56 -12.98
N ARG A 81 4.72 7.12 -14.17
CA ARG A 81 5.66 8.00 -14.90
C ARG A 81 5.85 9.37 -14.23
N LEU A 82 4.95 9.79 -13.34
CA LEU A 82 5.11 11.02 -12.56
C LEU A 82 6.12 10.86 -11.42
N LEU A 83 6.50 9.63 -11.07
CA LEU A 83 7.49 9.37 -10.03
C LEU A 83 8.81 10.09 -10.33
N ARG A 84 9.36 10.68 -9.28
CA ARG A 84 10.67 11.33 -9.30
C ARG A 84 11.75 10.33 -9.70
N ALA A 85 12.87 10.84 -10.20
CA ALA A 85 14.03 10.01 -10.47
C ALA A 85 14.44 9.25 -9.20
N HIS A 86 14.73 7.96 -9.33
CA HIS A 86 15.11 7.09 -8.21
C HIS A 86 14.04 6.87 -7.12
N ALA A 87 12.77 7.18 -7.39
CA ALA A 87 11.70 6.94 -6.44
C ALA A 87 11.37 5.45 -6.27
N THR A 88 10.76 5.11 -5.12
CA THR A 88 10.28 3.76 -4.82
C THR A 88 8.76 3.71 -4.75
N PHE A 89 8.15 2.73 -5.41
CA PHE A 89 6.73 2.42 -5.28
C PHE A 89 6.53 1.14 -4.47
N ILE A 90 5.66 1.17 -3.45
CA ILE A 90 5.40 0.05 -2.54
C ILE A 90 3.91 -0.28 -2.60
N ASN A 91 3.59 -1.54 -2.87
CA ASN A 91 2.24 -2.08 -2.75
C ASN A 91 2.20 -3.26 -1.78
N THR A 92 1.65 -3.01 -0.58
CA THR A 92 1.30 -4.03 0.41
C THR A 92 -0.22 -4.06 0.66
N ALA A 93 -1.00 -3.53 -0.29
CA ALA A 93 -2.44 -3.47 -0.20
C ALA A 93 -3.07 -4.64 -0.96
N ARG A 94 -3.43 -4.44 -2.23
CA ARG A 94 -4.01 -5.48 -3.10
C ARG A 94 -3.49 -5.34 -4.53
N GLY A 95 -3.31 -6.47 -5.21
CA GLY A 95 -2.75 -6.49 -6.58
C GLY A 95 -3.63 -5.77 -7.61
N ARG A 96 -4.97 -5.92 -7.51
CA ARG A 96 -5.95 -5.34 -8.46
C ARG A 96 -5.96 -3.82 -8.54
N ILE A 97 -5.42 -3.14 -7.54
CA ILE A 97 -5.36 -1.67 -7.51
C ILE A 97 -4.35 -1.14 -8.55
N VAL A 98 -3.37 -1.96 -8.92
CA VAL A 98 -2.31 -1.61 -9.86
C VAL A 98 -2.56 -2.30 -11.20
N ARG A 99 -2.49 -1.54 -12.30
CA ARG A 99 -2.45 -2.08 -13.65
C ARG A 99 -1.08 -2.72 -13.88
N GLN A 100 -0.95 -4.00 -13.55
CA GLN A 100 0.33 -4.70 -13.47
C GLN A 100 1.14 -4.65 -14.78
N ASP A 101 0.49 -4.81 -15.93
CA ASP A 101 1.17 -4.74 -17.23
C ASP A 101 1.76 -3.35 -17.50
N GLU A 102 1.04 -2.30 -17.08
CA GLU A 102 1.52 -0.92 -17.17
C GLU A 102 2.68 -0.66 -16.20
N LEU A 103 2.64 -1.25 -15.00
CA LEU A 103 3.76 -1.21 -14.05
C LEU A 103 5.02 -1.87 -14.64
N ILE A 104 4.89 -3.07 -15.20
CA ILE A 104 6.00 -3.79 -15.83
C ILE A 104 6.62 -2.97 -16.96
N ALA A 105 5.79 -2.37 -17.81
CA ALA A 105 6.26 -1.52 -18.90
C ALA A 105 7.04 -0.31 -18.38
N VAL A 106 6.52 0.39 -17.36
CA VAL A 106 7.21 1.54 -16.77
C VAL A 106 8.52 1.14 -16.10
N LEU A 107 8.57 0.04 -15.35
CA LEU A 107 9.81 -0.39 -14.68
C LEU A 107 10.91 -0.79 -15.69
N ARG A 108 10.54 -1.31 -16.87
CA ARG A 108 11.48 -1.53 -17.98
C ARG A 108 11.99 -0.23 -18.60
N GLU A 109 11.10 0.74 -18.80
CA GLU A 109 11.45 2.07 -19.35
C GLU A 109 12.27 2.92 -18.37
N ARG A 110 12.06 2.73 -17.07
CA ARG A 110 12.63 3.53 -15.97
C ARG A 110 13.41 2.64 -14.99
N PRO A 111 14.60 2.15 -15.38
CA PRO A 111 15.43 1.31 -14.52
C PRO A 111 15.95 2.04 -13.28
N ASP A 112 15.81 3.37 -13.22
CA ASP A 112 16.13 4.17 -12.05
C ASP A 112 15.11 3.99 -10.91
N LEU A 113 13.86 3.68 -11.23
CA LEU A 113 12.80 3.45 -10.23
C LEU A 113 12.97 2.10 -9.55
N GLN A 114 12.44 1.99 -8.33
CA GLN A 114 12.33 0.73 -7.60
C GLN A 114 10.87 0.42 -7.30
N ALA A 115 10.52 -0.86 -7.24
CA ALA A 115 9.21 -1.30 -6.76
C ALA A 115 9.34 -2.42 -5.72
N VAL A 116 8.44 -2.42 -4.75
CA VAL A 116 8.25 -3.51 -3.78
C VAL A 116 6.80 -3.93 -3.82
N LEU A 117 6.53 -5.16 -4.21
CA LEU A 117 5.17 -5.71 -4.25
C LEU A 117 5.09 -6.91 -3.30
N ASP A 118 4.26 -6.79 -2.28
CA ASP A 118 3.86 -7.93 -1.45
C ASP A 118 2.63 -8.65 -2.04
N VAL A 119 1.94 -8.02 -2.99
CA VAL A 119 0.71 -8.53 -3.60
C VAL A 119 0.78 -8.39 -5.12
N THR A 120 0.21 -9.35 -5.84
CA THR A 120 0.18 -9.38 -7.32
C THR A 120 -1.23 -9.66 -7.84
N TRP A 121 -1.42 -9.52 -9.16
CA TRP A 121 -2.66 -9.96 -9.80
C TRP A 121 -2.37 -10.63 -11.15
N PRO A 122 -2.69 -11.93 -11.33
CA PRO A 122 -3.21 -12.87 -10.33
C PRO A 122 -2.18 -13.19 -9.22
N GLU A 123 -2.63 -13.89 -8.17
CA GLU A 123 -1.80 -14.27 -7.02
C GLU A 123 -1.86 -15.80 -6.78
N PRO A 124 -0.71 -16.50 -6.71
CA PRO A 124 0.65 -16.00 -6.99
C PRO A 124 0.81 -15.59 -8.46
N PRO A 125 1.84 -14.78 -8.81
CA PRO A 125 2.09 -14.46 -10.20
C PRO A 125 2.44 -15.75 -10.98
N PRO A 126 2.02 -15.87 -12.25
CA PRO A 126 2.36 -17.03 -13.08
C PRO A 126 3.87 -17.27 -13.13
N SER A 127 4.29 -18.51 -13.34
CA SER A 127 5.72 -18.87 -13.35
C SER A 127 6.51 -18.20 -14.47
N ASP A 128 5.84 -17.84 -15.57
CA ASP A 128 6.38 -17.09 -16.71
C ASP A 128 6.10 -15.58 -16.62
N SER A 129 5.67 -15.08 -15.47
CA SER A 129 5.42 -13.66 -15.27
C SER A 129 6.69 -12.84 -15.43
N ALA A 130 6.60 -11.77 -16.22
CA ALA A 130 7.67 -10.80 -16.39
C ALA A 130 8.07 -10.08 -15.10
N LEU A 131 7.27 -10.16 -14.02
CA LEU A 131 7.66 -9.62 -12.72
C LEU A 131 8.93 -10.28 -12.17
N HIS A 132 9.18 -11.55 -12.48
CA HIS A 132 10.33 -12.30 -11.98
C HIS A 132 11.67 -11.83 -12.59
N ASP A 133 11.61 -11.16 -13.74
CA ASP A 133 12.80 -10.76 -14.52
C ASP A 133 13.20 -9.29 -14.32
N LEU A 134 12.40 -8.51 -13.57
CA LEU A 134 12.66 -7.09 -13.37
C LEU A 134 13.72 -6.87 -12.28
N PRO A 135 14.91 -6.32 -12.61
CA PRO A 135 16.00 -6.18 -11.64
C PRO A 135 15.75 -5.12 -10.57
N ASN A 136 14.77 -4.25 -10.80
CA ASN A 136 14.36 -3.15 -9.94
C ASN A 136 13.00 -3.40 -9.26
N LEU A 137 12.61 -4.68 -9.15
CA LEU A 137 11.40 -5.12 -8.46
C LEU A 137 11.76 -6.14 -7.39
N LEU A 138 11.32 -5.89 -6.16
CA LEU A 138 11.31 -6.87 -5.09
C LEU A 138 9.90 -7.44 -4.91
N LEU A 139 9.79 -8.76 -4.95
CA LEU A 139 8.55 -9.49 -4.68
C LEU A 139 8.62 -10.17 -3.31
N THR A 140 7.56 -10.04 -2.51
CA THR A 140 7.32 -10.84 -1.32
C THR A 140 5.98 -11.59 -1.45
N PRO A 141 5.87 -12.86 -1.01
CA PRO A 141 4.67 -13.66 -1.26
C PRO A 141 3.50 -13.39 -0.29
N HIS A 142 2.99 -12.16 -0.25
CA HIS A 142 1.83 -11.75 0.55
C HIS A 142 1.97 -12.03 2.05
N LEU A 143 3.06 -11.51 2.62
CA LEU A 143 3.46 -11.76 4.01
C LEU A 143 3.25 -10.55 4.93
N ALA A 144 2.97 -9.35 4.39
CA ALA A 144 3.12 -8.11 5.15
C ALA A 144 2.29 -8.08 6.44
N GLY A 145 1.19 -8.83 6.49
CA GLY A 145 0.35 -8.99 7.69
C GLY A 145 0.51 -10.31 8.45
N SER A 146 1.27 -11.28 7.94
CA SER A 146 1.25 -12.68 8.41
C SER A 146 2.64 -13.29 8.62
N GLN A 147 3.72 -12.50 8.52
CA GLN A 147 5.07 -13.00 8.63
C GLN A 147 5.36 -13.65 9.99
N GLY A 148 5.89 -14.87 9.98
CA GLY A 148 6.42 -15.52 11.18
C GLY A 148 5.34 -15.86 12.21
N ASN A 149 5.49 -15.38 13.44
CA ASN A 149 4.55 -15.63 14.53
C ASN A 149 3.33 -14.70 14.51
N GLU A 150 3.28 -13.70 13.62
CA GLU A 150 2.11 -12.82 13.48
C GLU A 150 0.85 -13.59 13.06
N VAL A 151 1.02 -14.74 12.38
CA VAL A 151 -0.10 -15.66 12.08
C VAL A 151 -0.81 -16.16 13.33
N LEU A 152 -0.11 -16.30 14.46
CA LEU A 152 -0.70 -16.71 15.73
C LEU A 152 -1.58 -15.59 16.31
N ARG A 153 -1.13 -14.33 16.21
CA ARG A 153 -1.94 -13.18 16.63
C ARG A 153 -3.22 -13.04 15.80
N LEU A 154 -3.16 -13.32 14.51
CA LEU A 154 -4.35 -13.40 13.66
C LEU A 154 -5.31 -14.53 14.08
N ALA A 155 -4.76 -15.69 14.44
CA ALA A 155 -5.55 -16.81 14.94
C ALA A 155 -6.22 -16.48 16.29
N ASP A 156 -5.50 -15.84 17.20
CA ASP A 156 -6.03 -15.41 18.50
C ASP A 156 -7.23 -14.48 18.32
N TRP A 157 -7.12 -13.46 17.45
CA TRP A 157 -8.24 -12.57 17.14
C TRP A 157 -9.46 -13.30 16.58
N MET A 158 -9.25 -14.26 15.68
CA MET A 158 -10.35 -15.06 15.12
C MET A 158 -11.02 -15.92 16.21
N ILE A 159 -10.22 -16.57 17.06
CA ILE A 159 -10.73 -17.41 18.16
C ILE A 159 -11.54 -16.57 19.14
N GLU A 160 -11.04 -15.38 19.50
CA GLU A 160 -11.71 -14.45 20.41
C GLU A 160 -13.04 -13.96 19.83
N GLU A 161 -13.08 -13.56 18.56
CA GLU A 161 -14.32 -13.13 17.88
C GLU A 161 -15.33 -14.29 17.76
N CYS A 162 -14.87 -15.50 17.41
CA CYS A 162 -15.74 -16.68 17.41
C CYS A 162 -16.31 -16.98 18.79
N ALA A 163 -15.51 -16.86 19.86
CA ALA A 163 -15.97 -17.08 21.22
C ALA A 163 -17.02 -16.04 21.65
N ARG A 164 -16.82 -14.76 21.31
CA ARG A 164 -17.81 -13.69 21.54
C ARG A 164 -19.13 -13.99 20.81
N PHE A 165 -19.05 -14.35 19.53
CA PHE A 165 -20.20 -14.70 18.73
C PHE A 165 -21.02 -15.84 19.34
N LEU A 166 -20.36 -16.94 19.74
CA LEU A 166 -21.01 -18.10 20.34
C LEU A 166 -21.67 -17.80 21.70
N ARG A 167 -21.16 -16.81 22.45
CA ARG A 167 -21.76 -16.34 23.71
C ARG A 167 -22.85 -15.27 23.50
N GLY A 168 -23.11 -14.84 22.27
CA GLY A 168 -24.02 -13.74 21.98
C GLY A 168 -23.51 -12.37 22.44
N GLU A 169 -22.19 -12.23 22.60
CA GLU A 169 -21.54 -10.97 22.95
C GLU A 169 -21.30 -10.10 21.70
N PRO A 170 -21.22 -8.77 21.83
CA PRO A 170 -20.80 -7.91 20.74
C PRO A 170 -19.40 -8.26 20.24
N LEU A 171 -19.27 -8.32 18.92
CA LEU A 171 -18.00 -8.47 18.20
C LEU A 171 -17.14 -7.21 18.36
N GLU A 172 -15.85 -7.37 18.62
CA GLU A 172 -14.89 -6.28 18.76
C GLU A 172 -14.42 -5.76 17.40
N HIS A 173 -14.37 -6.63 16.40
CA HIS A 173 -13.88 -6.32 15.05
C HIS A 173 -14.98 -6.51 14.00
N ALA A 174 -16.24 -6.22 14.37
CA ALA A 174 -17.38 -6.38 13.50
C ALA A 174 -17.26 -5.55 12.21
N VAL A 175 -17.41 -6.20 11.06
CA VAL A 175 -17.47 -5.53 9.75
C VAL A 175 -18.93 -5.39 9.32
N SER A 176 -19.38 -4.15 9.14
CA SER A 176 -20.72 -3.85 8.63
C SER A 176 -20.73 -3.68 7.10
N ALA A 177 -21.90 -3.85 6.47
CA ALA A 177 -22.04 -3.67 5.03
C ALA A 177 -21.60 -2.27 4.55
N GLY A 178 -21.93 -1.21 5.30
CA GLY A 178 -21.51 0.15 4.96
C GLY A 178 -20.01 0.37 5.06
N MET A 179 -19.30 -0.41 5.89
CA MET A 179 -17.85 -0.33 5.96
C MET A 179 -17.16 -0.94 4.73
N LEU A 180 -17.78 -1.92 4.06
CA LEU A 180 -17.22 -2.58 2.86
C LEU A 180 -17.01 -1.62 1.69
N GLU A 181 -17.71 -0.49 1.66
CA GLU A 181 -17.54 0.53 0.62
C GLU A 181 -16.19 1.27 0.73
N GLN A 182 -15.53 1.21 1.89
CA GLN A 182 -14.35 2.03 2.22
C GLN A 182 -13.23 1.26 2.96
N MET A 183 -13.46 0.02 3.41
CA MET A 183 -12.51 -0.75 4.22
C MET A 183 -11.42 -1.42 3.39
N ALA A 184 -10.17 -1.24 3.85
CA ALA A 184 -8.95 -1.90 3.36
C ALA A 184 -8.56 -3.13 4.19
#